data_AF-A0A954W470-F1
#
_entry.id   AF-A0A954W470-F1
#
_cell.length_a   1.000
_cell.length_b   1.000
_cell.length_c   1.000
_cell.angle_alpha   90.00
_cell.angle_beta   90.00
_cell.angle_gamma   90.00
#
_symmetry.space_group_name_H-M   'P 1'
#
loop_
_entity.id
_entity.type
_entity.pdbx_description
1 polymer ?
#
loop_
_entity_poly.entity_id
_entity_poly.type
_entity_poly.pdbx_seq_one_letter_code
_entity_poly.pdbx_strand_id
1 'polypeptide(L)'
;MPFKVCCPYPDCGKFMLVEDSDRGGSVNCLICRRSIRLDGADGGASPGAATSSSAGASVAKPPAPKPAPAQRPAAAPARPPAPATRPPAPSAPAAGGNASAPSFVVRRCPNCQNAMRVPAAAAGQAVRCPHCSHVFS
;
A
#
# COMPACT_ATOMS: atom_id res chain seq x y z
N MET A 1 18.01 -21.03 -11.91
CA MET A 1 17.40 -21.91 -10.89
C MET A 1 17.09 -21.06 -9.67
N PRO A 2 15.88 -21.11 -9.08
CA PRO A 2 15.56 -20.26 -7.94
C PRO A 2 16.30 -20.69 -6.68
N PHE A 3 16.62 -19.74 -5.81
CA PHE A 3 17.26 -19.98 -4.52
C PHE A 3 16.41 -19.39 -3.39
N LYS A 4 16.57 -19.95 -2.18
CA LYS A 4 15.84 -19.52 -1.00
C LYS A 4 16.59 -18.39 -0.28
N VAL A 5 15.89 -17.31 0.04
CA VAL A 5 16.42 -16.19 0.85
C VAL A 5 15.49 -15.96 2.03
N CYS A 6 16.06 -15.75 3.22
CA CYS A 6 15.31 -15.34 4.40
C CYS A 6 15.23 -13.81 4.46
N CYS A 7 14.04 -13.29 4.76
CA CYS A 7 13.89 -11.87 5.04
C CYS A 7 14.66 -11.48 6.33
N PRO A 8 15.56 -10.47 6.30
CA PRO A 8 16.39 -10.11 7.45
C PRO A 8 15.63 -9.42 8.58
N TYR A 9 14.37 -9.04 8.36
CA TYR A 9 13.55 -8.38 9.37
C TYR A 9 13.00 -9.42 10.36
N PRO A 10 13.20 -9.21 11.69
CA PRO A 10 12.81 -10.18 12.72
C PRO A 10 11.29 -10.37 12.80
N ASP A 11 10.50 -9.35 12.42
CA ASP A 11 9.04 -9.46 12.38
C ASP A 11 8.51 -10.32 11.23
N CYS A 12 9.33 -10.55 10.19
CA CYS A 12 8.93 -11.30 9.01
C CYS A 12 9.54 -12.71 9.01
N GLY A 13 10.89 -12.81 9.06
CA GLY A 13 11.64 -14.06 9.12
C GLY A 13 11.26 -15.12 8.05
N LYS A 14 10.53 -14.73 7.01
CA LYS A 14 9.91 -15.65 6.06
C LYS A 14 10.88 -15.91 4.90
N PHE A 15 10.90 -17.15 4.45
CA PHE A 15 11.67 -17.56 3.28
C PHE A 15 10.92 -17.23 1.99
N MET A 16 11.66 -16.76 1.01
CA MET A 16 11.18 -16.50 -0.34
C MET A 16 12.08 -17.18 -1.36
N LEU A 17 11.50 -17.60 -2.48
CA LEU A 17 12.26 -18.04 -3.64
C LEU A 17 12.53 -16.84 -4.52
N VAL A 18 13.81 -16.61 -4.82
CA VAL A 18 14.26 -15.57 -5.72
C VAL A 18 14.91 -16.22 -6.94
N GLU A 19 14.69 -15.66 -8.13
CA GLU A 19 15.34 -16.14 -9.34
C GLU A 19 16.82 -15.77 -9.37
N ASP A 20 17.60 -16.60 -10.06
CA ASP A 20 19.05 -16.40 -10.18
C ASP A 20 19.39 -15.05 -10.84
N SER A 21 18.53 -14.59 -11.75
CA SER A 21 18.63 -13.30 -12.44
C SER A 21 18.59 -12.08 -11.51
N ASP A 22 18.02 -12.24 -10.32
CA ASP A 22 17.91 -11.17 -9.32
C ASP A 22 19.04 -11.20 -8.28
N ARG A 23 20.01 -12.11 -8.41
CA ARG A 23 21.22 -12.10 -7.57
C ARG A 23 22.00 -10.81 -7.79
N GLY A 24 22.49 -10.20 -6.72
CA GLY A 24 23.16 -8.89 -6.77
C GLY A 24 22.19 -7.71 -6.88
N GLY A 25 20.89 -7.97 -7.02
CA GLY A 25 19.84 -6.95 -7.07
C GLY A 25 19.22 -6.65 -5.70
N SER A 26 18.24 -5.75 -5.72
CA SER A 26 17.32 -5.53 -4.60
C SER A 26 15.96 -6.10 -4.93
N VAL A 27 15.48 -7.04 -4.13
CA VAL A 27 14.13 -7.60 -4.26
C VAL A 27 13.25 -7.16 -3.10
N ASN A 28 11.97 -6.96 -3.36
CA ASN A 28 11.01 -6.65 -2.30
C ASN A 28 10.49 -7.94 -1.67
N CYS A 29 10.47 -7.98 -0.35
CA CYS A 29 9.82 -9.07 0.37
C CYS A 29 8.32 -9.07 0.04
N LEU A 30 7.79 -10.17 -0.49
CA LEU A 30 6.37 -10.30 -0.83
C LEU A 30 5.44 -10.26 0.40
N ILE A 31 6.00 -10.43 1.60
CA ILE A 31 5.25 -10.44 2.85
C ILE A 31 5.24 -9.06 3.51
N CYS A 32 6.42 -8.51 3.80
CA CYS A 32 6.53 -7.22 4.50
C CYS A 32 6.74 -6.01 3.57
N ARG A 33 6.85 -6.23 2.25
CA ARG A 33 7.09 -5.21 1.20
C ARG A 33 8.37 -4.38 1.36
N ARG A 34 9.28 -4.79 2.23
CA ARG A 34 10.57 -4.12 2.44
C ARG A 34 11.59 -4.63 1.43
N SER A 35 12.45 -3.73 0.97
CA SER A 35 13.52 -4.03 0.01
C SER A 35 14.68 -4.75 0.71
N ILE A 36 15.09 -5.88 0.16
CA ILE A 36 16.20 -6.71 0.63
C ILE A 36 17.28 -6.65 -0.44
N ARG A 37 18.51 -6.33 -0.04
CA ARG A 37 19.67 -6.46 -0.93
C ARG A 37 20.14 -7.89 -0.91
N LEU A 38 20.13 -8.54 -2.07
CA LEU A 38 20.68 -9.87 -2.25
C LEU A 38 22.15 -9.67 -2.59
N ASP A 39 22.95 -9.43 -1.56
CA ASP A 39 24.39 -9.33 -1.73
C ASP A 39 24.88 -10.65 -2.35
N GLY A 40 25.35 -10.56 -3.59
CA GLY A 40 25.84 -11.70 -4.35
C GLY A 40 27.13 -12.17 -3.70
N ALA A 41 27.00 -13.00 -2.67
CA ALA A 41 28.13 -13.44 -1.89
C ALA A 41 29.11 -14.24 -2.76
N ASP A 42 30.27 -13.65 -3.01
CA ASP A 42 31.51 -14.36 -2.74
C ASP A 42 32.13 -13.71 -1.50
N GLY A 43 32.27 -14.49 -0.42
CA GLY A 43 33.08 -14.13 0.75
C GLY A 43 32.41 -13.19 1.77
N GLY A 44 32.08 -13.72 2.94
CA GLY A 44 31.28 -13.04 3.95
C GLY A 44 32.00 -12.01 4.83
N ALA A 45 31.18 -11.21 5.50
CA ALA A 45 31.40 -10.73 6.87
C ALA A 45 30.09 -10.11 7.37
N SER A 46 29.57 -10.64 8.48
CA SER A 46 28.48 -10.05 9.27
C SER A 46 29.06 -8.98 10.21
N PRO A 47 28.24 -8.34 11.07
CA PRO A 47 27.29 -7.27 10.83
C PRO A 47 27.86 -5.90 11.30
N GLY A 48 27.50 -4.80 10.66
CA GLY A 48 27.91 -3.49 11.16
C GLY A 48 27.33 -2.31 10.41
N ALA A 49 26.84 -1.35 11.18
CA ALA A 49 26.39 -0.02 10.79
C ALA A 49 25.00 0.06 10.13
N ALA A 50 24.00 0.16 11.00
CA ALA A 50 23.00 1.19 10.82
C ALA A 50 23.69 2.52 10.42
N THR A 51 23.36 3.05 9.24
CA THR A 51 23.39 4.49 9.03
C THR A 51 22.07 4.91 8.41
N SER A 52 21.17 5.32 9.29
CA SER A 52 20.14 6.29 8.97
C SER A 52 20.87 7.55 8.49
N SER A 53 20.78 7.86 7.20
CA SER A 53 21.22 9.16 6.67
C SER A 53 20.06 9.78 5.91
N SER A 54 19.20 10.42 6.69
CA SER A 54 18.36 11.53 6.30
C SER A 54 19.24 12.76 6.01
N ALA A 55 19.31 13.15 4.75
CA ALA A 55 19.55 14.52 4.30
C ALA A 55 18.45 14.79 3.26
N GLY A 56 17.56 15.76 3.44
CA GLY A 56 17.92 17.17 3.58
C GLY A 56 17.55 17.84 2.26
N ALA A 57 16.46 18.58 2.27
CA ALA A 57 15.83 19.23 1.13
C ALA A 57 16.75 20.21 0.38
N SER A 58 16.54 20.40 -0.93
CA SER A 58 16.39 21.72 -1.57
C SER A 58 16.15 21.64 -3.09
N VAL A 59 14.99 22.17 -3.50
CA VAL A 59 14.73 23.03 -4.66
C VAL A 59 15.49 22.75 -5.97
N ALA A 60 14.75 22.31 -6.99
CA ALA A 60 15.01 22.72 -8.37
C ALA A 60 13.69 23.09 -9.08
N LYS A 61 13.70 24.34 -9.54
CA LYS A 61 12.66 25.12 -10.21
C LYS A 61 12.20 24.46 -11.54
N PRO A 62 10.90 24.55 -11.90
CA PRO A 62 10.38 23.97 -13.14
C PRO A 62 10.88 24.74 -14.38
N PRO A 63 11.28 24.07 -15.48
CA PRO A 63 11.34 24.69 -16.79
C PRO A 63 10.00 24.52 -17.52
N ALA A 64 9.37 25.65 -17.85
CA ALA A 64 8.40 25.78 -18.93
C ALA A 64 8.76 27.05 -19.71
N PRO A 65 8.25 27.28 -20.94
CA PRO A 65 7.89 26.35 -22.01
C PRO A 65 8.62 26.74 -23.33
N LYS A 66 8.56 25.90 -24.37
CA LYS A 66 8.80 26.35 -25.76
C LYS A 66 7.56 26.10 -26.63
N PRO A 67 7.26 27.00 -27.59
CA PRO A 67 5.98 27.05 -28.29
C PRO A 67 5.91 26.20 -29.57
N ALA A 68 4.66 26.00 -29.98
CA ALA A 68 4.05 25.31 -31.13
C ALA A 68 4.84 25.17 -32.46
N PRO A 69 4.41 24.24 -33.34
CA PRO A 69 3.45 24.69 -34.36
C PRO A 69 2.24 23.76 -34.60
N ALA A 70 1.20 24.40 -35.13
CA ALA A 70 -0.12 23.91 -35.48
C ALA A 70 -0.13 22.79 -36.54
N GLN A 71 -1.01 21.79 -36.38
CA GLN A 71 -1.58 21.04 -37.50
C GLN A 71 -3.09 20.75 -37.29
N ARG A 72 -3.80 20.82 -38.42
CA ARG A 72 -5.23 21.07 -38.65
C ARG A 72 -6.19 19.95 -38.21
N PRO A 73 -7.48 20.27 -38.03
CA PRO A 73 -8.53 19.32 -37.67
C PRO A 73 -9.09 18.58 -38.90
N ALA A 74 -9.39 17.31 -38.74
CA ALA A 74 -10.26 16.55 -39.64
C ALA A 74 -11.07 15.51 -38.85
N ALA A 75 -12.35 15.42 -39.21
CA ALA A 75 -13.37 14.43 -38.82
C ALA A 75 -14.03 14.60 -37.43
N ALA A 76 -15.25 15.13 -37.48
CA ALA A 76 -16.19 15.24 -36.38
C ALA A 76 -16.66 13.86 -35.87
N PRO A 77 -16.64 13.60 -34.56
CA PRO A 77 -17.51 12.59 -33.97
C PRO A 77 -18.91 13.17 -33.73
N ALA A 78 -19.91 12.34 -34.04
CA ALA A 78 -21.32 12.64 -33.93
C ALA A 78 -21.76 13.01 -32.50
N ARG A 79 -22.90 13.70 -32.46
CA ARG A 79 -23.55 14.42 -31.36
C ARG A 79 -23.61 13.68 -30.01
N PRO A 80 -23.54 14.43 -28.89
CA PRO A 80 -23.79 13.91 -27.55
C PRO A 80 -25.28 13.63 -27.30
N PRO A 81 -25.65 12.51 -26.65
CA PRO A 81 -26.92 12.44 -25.94
C PRO A 81 -26.78 13.20 -24.62
N ALA A 82 -27.71 14.13 -24.41
CA ALA A 82 -27.89 14.89 -23.19
C ALA A 82 -28.33 13.98 -21.99
N PRO A 83 -28.23 14.47 -20.75
CA PRO A 83 -28.05 13.67 -19.55
C PRO A 83 -29.36 13.18 -18.95
N ALA A 84 -29.47 11.87 -18.76
CA ALA A 84 -30.45 11.30 -17.83
C ALA A 84 -29.88 11.40 -16.41
N THR A 85 -30.36 12.40 -15.68
CA THR A 85 -30.31 12.49 -14.23
C THR A 85 -30.88 11.22 -13.60
N ARG A 86 -30.00 10.34 -13.10
CA ARG A 86 -30.40 9.30 -12.15
C ARG A 86 -29.61 9.49 -10.85
N PRO A 87 -30.20 10.12 -9.82
CA PRO A 87 -29.61 10.12 -8.48
C PRO A 87 -29.47 8.68 -7.93
N PRO A 88 -28.55 8.49 -6.98
CA PRO A 88 -27.86 7.23 -6.73
C PRO A 88 -28.74 6.24 -6.00
N ALA A 89 -28.88 5.03 -6.56
CA ALA A 89 -29.31 3.90 -5.74
C ALA A 89 -28.15 3.58 -4.78
N PRO A 90 -28.34 3.63 -3.45
CA PRO A 90 -27.36 3.05 -2.55
C PRO A 90 -27.25 1.58 -2.90
N SER A 91 -26.08 1.16 -3.37
CA SER A 91 -25.71 -0.24 -3.42
C SER A 91 -25.67 -0.75 -1.98
N ALA A 92 -26.83 -1.11 -1.46
CA ALA A 92 -26.97 -1.95 -0.29
C ALA A 92 -26.19 -3.25 -0.60
N PRO A 93 -25.20 -3.65 0.21
CA PRO A 93 -24.64 -4.98 0.09
C PRO A 93 -25.70 -5.97 0.59
N ALA A 94 -26.36 -6.64 -0.35
CA ALA A 94 -26.91 -7.96 -0.11
C ALA A 94 -25.73 -8.92 0.09
N ALA A 95 -25.39 -9.21 1.34
CA ALA A 95 -24.59 -10.36 1.71
C ALA A 95 -25.26 -11.02 2.91
N GLY A 96 -25.74 -12.24 2.67
CA GLY A 96 -26.64 -12.97 3.53
C GLY A 96 -26.14 -13.18 4.95
N GLY A 97 -27.10 -13.29 5.85
CA GLY A 97 -26.86 -13.75 7.21
C GLY A 97 -26.37 -15.19 7.20
N ASN A 98 -25.29 -15.43 7.94
CA ASN A 98 -25.21 -16.63 8.73
C ASN A 98 -25.51 -16.23 10.18
N ALA A 99 -26.65 -16.70 10.68
CA ALA A 99 -27.17 -16.40 11.99
C ALA A 99 -26.35 -17.13 13.06
N SER A 100 -25.30 -16.46 13.49
CA SER A 100 -24.65 -16.59 14.80
C SER A 100 -23.76 -15.36 14.93
N ALA A 101 -24.34 -14.19 15.18
CA ALA A 101 -23.65 -12.93 15.01
C ALA A 101 -22.95 -12.49 16.31
N PRO A 102 -21.61 -12.47 16.38
CA PRO A 102 -20.94 -11.48 17.22
C PRO A 102 -21.30 -10.15 16.58
N SER A 103 -22.04 -9.30 17.27
CA SER A 103 -22.41 -7.97 16.78
C SER A 103 -21.12 -7.20 16.50
N PHE A 104 -20.65 -7.10 15.26
CA PHE A 104 -19.47 -6.29 14.95
C PHE A 104 -19.93 -4.88 14.61
N VAL A 105 -19.38 -3.88 15.30
CA VAL A 105 -19.61 -2.46 15.02
C VAL A 105 -18.44 -1.91 14.22
N VAL A 106 -18.72 -1.03 13.25
CA VAL A 106 -17.68 -0.30 12.53
C VAL A 106 -17.35 0.97 13.32
N ARG A 107 -16.11 1.09 13.81
CA ARG A 107 -15.58 2.32 14.42
C ARG A 107 -14.48 2.94 13.56
N ARG A 108 -14.34 4.25 13.66
CA ARG A 108 -13.22 5.00 13.04
C ARG A 108 -12.20 5.35 14.12
N CYS A 109 -10.92 5.13 13.84
CA CYS A 109 -9.85 5.55 14.76
C CYS A 109 -9.74 7.09 14.79
N PRO A 110 -9.64 7.74 15.97
CA PRO A 110 -9.52 9.21 16.04
C PRO A 110 -8.17 9.75 15.52
N ASN A 111 -7.12 8.92 15.46
CA ASN A 111 -5.78 9.35 15.01
C ASN A 111 -5.63 9.30 13.48
N CYS A 112 -6.02 8.19 12.84
CA CYS A 112 -5.83 7.99 11.40
C CYS A 112 -7.14 7.88 10.60
N GLN A 113 -8.30 8.05 11.26
CA GLN A 113 -9.65 7.99 10.67
C GLN A 113 -10.04 6.69 9.96
N ASN A 114 -9.22 5.65 10.09
CA ASN A 114 -9.46 4.37 9.42
C ASN A 114 -10.67 3.63 10.03
N ALA A 115 -11.56 3.14 9.15
CA ALA A 115 -12.73 2.36 9.54
C ALA A 115 -12.36 0.89 9.79
N MET A 116 -12.70 0.38 10.97
CA MET A 116 -12.39 -0.98 11.41
C MET A 116 -13.60 -1.64 12.02
N ARG A 117 -13.76 -2.94 11.79
CA ARG A 117 -14.76 -3.78 12.45
C ARG A 117 -14.25 -4.22 13.81
N VAL A 118 -14.99 -3.87 14.84
CA VAL A 118 -14.69 -4.20 16.24
C VAL A 118 -15.83 -5.06 16.78
N PRO A 119 -15.57 -6.10 17.59
CA PRO A 119 -16.64 -6.80 18.29
C PRO A 119 -17.41 -5.79 19.16
N ALA A 120 -18.74 -5.84 19.17
CA ALA A 120 -19.57 -4.98 20.02
C ALA A 120 -19.33 -5.28 21.50
N ALA A 121 -18.88 -6.49 21.83
CA ALA A 121 -18.38 -6.83 23.16
C ALA A 121 -17.14 -5.99 23.57
N ALA A 122 -16.39 -5.46 22.58
CA ALA A 122 -15.27 -4.55 22.79
C ALA A 122 -15.66 -3.07 22.61
N ALA A 123 -16.94 -2.75 22.40
CA ALA A 123 -17.41 -1.37 22.43
C ALA A 123 -17.28 -0.84 23.87
N GLY A 124 -16.36 0.09 24.09
CA GLY A 124 -15.98 0.61 25.43
C GLY A 124 -14.72 0.00 26.02
N GLN A 125 -14.08 -0.97 25.35
CA GLN A 125 -12.76 -1.47 25.72
C GLN A 125 -11.66 -0.75 24.92
N ALA A 126 -10.44 -0.77 25.45
CA ALA A 126 -9.26 -0.22 24.79
C ALA A 126 -8.93 -1.04 23.53
N VAL A 127 -9.23 -0.49 22.35
CA VAL A 127 -9.01 -1.14 21.06
C VAL A 127 -7.82 -0.50 20.37
N ARG A 128 -6.89 -1.32 19.88
CA ARG A 128 -5.69 -0.85 19.17
C ARG A 128 -5.96 -0.78 17.66
N CYS A 129 -5.75 0.38 17.06
CA CYS A 129 -5.85 0.52 15.62
C CYS A 129 -4.71 -0.24 14.90
N PRO A 130 -4.98 -1.04 13.87
CA PRO A 130 -3.95 -1.80 13.14
C PRO A 130 -3.12 -0.91 12.20
N HIS A 131 -3.59 0.30 11.89
CA HIS A 131 -2.90 1.22 10.98
C HIS A 131 -1.88 2.11 11.70
N CYS A 132 -2.26 2.67 12.84
CA CYS A 132 -1.42 3.61 13.58
C CYS A 132 -1.03 3.13 14.98
N SER A 133 -1.45 1.92 15.38
CA SER A 133 -1.19 1.36 16.71
C SER A 133 -1.72 2.18 17.90
N HIS A 134 -2.55 3.20 17.64
CA HIS A 134 -3.17 4.04 18.65
C HIS A 134 -4.30 3.29 19.36
N VAL A 135 -4.32 3.36 20.69
CA VAL A 135 -5.31 2.70 21.55
C VAL A 135 -6.40 3.71 21.91
N PHE A 136 -7.66 3.38 21.64
CA PHE A 136 -8.81 4.25 21.90
C PHE A 136 -10.00 3.44 22.47
N SER A 137 -10.85 4.08 23.28
CA SER A 137 -12.00 3.47 23.98
C SER A 137 -13.33 4.03 23.52
#